data_AF-A0A3S1DBW2-F1
#
_entry.id   AF-A0A3S1DBW2-F1
#
_cell.length_a   1.000
_cell.length_b   1.000
_cell.length_c   1.000
_cell.angle_alpha   90.00
_cell.angle_beta   90.00
_cell.angle_gamma   90.00
#
_symmetry.space_group_name_H-M   'P 1'
#
loop_
_entity.id
_entity.type
_entity.pdbx_description
1 polymer ?
#
loop_
_entity_poly.entity_id
_entity_poly.type
_entity_poly.pdbx_seq_one_letter_code
_entity_poly.pdbx_strand_id
1 'polypeptide(L)'
;MPRHCQVRIIACWISSNVEPNNRCGVAGGIKSGARQPCGVILGGGMLVFSLKIRLSLVLAGTMLLLTTGSGFAQYRCLIDDGTDGGATSSGPNSLACGSQASANPPDPASPTFGFATAVGTLAEAEGDISTAVGAFATANGLGASAFGASSKATGRLSTATGAYAEATSSQSTATGYHAIASGPDATATGQSAQATSLYATATGSASRALGYGSTATGYDSQAKGSTGEGGATATGMSSKALGDYSVSNGYSASAYGDNNTAVGAQAVTGGTSSNGFQNRANTALGSGASAGISADGQVNSTAVGAGAAANASNALALGSGAKANLDNSIAIGQGIVTDRTNQVK
;
A
#
# COMPACT_ATOMS: atom_id res chain seq x y z
N MET A 1 61.30 44.13 -22.53
CA MET A 1 59.97 44.28 -23.16
C MET A 1 59.93 43.40 -24.40
N PRO A 2 59.06 42.38 -24.43
CA PRO A 2 57.84 42.46 -25.26
C PRO A 2 56.61 42.00 -24.46
N ARG A 3 55.53 42.78 -24.42
CA ARG A 3 54.40 42.83 -25.38
C ARG A 3 53.50 41.59 -25.30
N HIS A 4 52.44 41.77 -24.51
CA HIS A 4 51.28 40.90 -24.29
C HIS A 4 50.53 40.61 -25.58
N CYS A 5 50.16 39.34 -25.77
CA CYS A 5 49.14 38.91 -26.72
C CYS A 5 47.80 38.83 -25.96
N GLN A 6 46.87 39.74 -26.26
CA GLN A 6 45.51 39.79 -25.70
C GLN A 6 44.60 38.93 -26.58
N VAL A 7 43.97 37.91 -25.99
CA VAL A 7 42.86 37.18 -26.61
C VAL A 7 41.59 37.56 -25.88
N ARG A 8 40.73 38.33 -26.57
CA ARG A 8 39.34 38.61 -26.17
C ARG A 8 38.48 37.37 -26.50
N ILE A 9 37.71 36.89 -25.53
CA ILE A 9 36.57 36.00 -25.79
C ILE A 9 35.30 36.68 -25.29
N ILE A 10 34.38 36.90 -26.23
CA ILE A 10 33.01 37.37 -26.07
C ILE A 10 32.11 36.13 -26.07
N ALA A 11 31.30 35.96 -25.03
CA ALA A 11 30.07 35.15 -25.04
C ALA A 11 29.21 35.57 -23.83
N CYS A 12 28.21 36.43 -24.00
CA CYS A 12 26.84 36.18 -24.48
C CYS A 12 25.95 35.52 -23.41
N TRP A 13 25.19 36.38 -22.75
CA TRP A 13 24.10 36.10 -21.82
C TRP A 13 22.92 35.46 -22.57
N ILE A 14 22.31 34.40 -22.04
CA ILE A 14 20.99 33.94 -22.46
C ILE A 14 20.11 33.82 -21.22
N SER A 15 19.05 34.63 -21.20
CA SER A 15 17.98 34.65 -20.21
C SER A 15 16.82 33.78 -20.69
N SER A 16 16.28 32.99 -19.76
CA SER A 16 14.91 32.45 -19.64
C SER A 16 13.96 32.40 -20.87
N ASN A 17 13.52 31.17 -21.16
CA ASN A 17 12.25 30.72 -21.78
C ASN A 17 11.97 31.03 -23.26
N VAL A 18 11.46 29.96 -23.93
CA VAL A 18 10.76 29.84 -25.23
C VAL A 18 11.60 29.24 -26.39
N GLU A 19 11.21 28.03 -26.82
CA GLU A 19 11.57 27.33 -28.09
C GLU A 19 10.77 27.89 -29.31
N PRO A 20 11.01 27.48 -30.59
CA PRO A 20 12.19 26.92 -31.28
C PRO A 20 12.51 27.61 -32.65
N ASN A 21 13.60 27.16 -33.31
CA ASN A 21 13.98 27.28 -34.74
C ASN A 21 15.08 28.26 -35.18
N ASN A 22 16.01 27.67 -35.96
CA ASN A 22 16.91 28.19 -37.00
C ASN A 22 18.37 28.62 -36.69
N ARG A 23 19.27 27.68 -37.04
CA ARG A 23 20.47 27.76 -37.94
C ARG A 23 21.25 29.09 -38.06
N CYS A 24 22.59 28.98 -37.92
CA CYS A 24 23.68 29.41 -38.84
C CYS A 24 25.02 29.22 -38.08
N GLY A 25 26.18 28.85 -38.61
CA GLY A 25 26.74 28.72 -39.96
C GLY A 25 28.29 28.72 -39.81
N VAL A 26 28.98 27.95 -40.66
CA VAL A 26 30.39 27.51 -40.58
C VAL A 26 31.40 28.50 -41.20
N ALA A 27 32.66 28.48 -40.75
CA ALA A 27 33.94 28.56 -41.54
C ALA A 27 35.04 29.23 -40.69
N GLY A 28 36.33 28.87 -40.69
CA GLY A 28 37.17 27.98 -41.49
C GLY A 28 38.61 28.54 -41.46
N GLY A 29 39.64 27.69 -41.59
CA GLY A 29 40.97 28.12 -42.06
C GLY A 29 42.18 27.88 -41.12
N ILE A 30 42.93 26.81 -41.44
CA ILE A 30 44.24 26.42 -40.88
C ILE A 30 45.37 26.98 -41.76
N LYS A 31 46.53 27.33 -41.17
CA LYS A 31 47.92 27.19 -41.69
C LYS A 31 48.88 27.88 -40.69
N SER A 32 50.15 27.54 -40.47
CA SER A 32 51.03 26.38 -40.64
C SER A 32 52.45 26.88 -40.26
N GLY A 33 53.29 26.05 -39.64
CA GLY A 33 54.76 26.27 -39.51
C GLY A 33 55.22 26.49 -38.06
N ALA A 34 56.02 25.67 -37.36
CA ALA A 34 57.13 24.73 -37.60
C ALA A 34 58.45 25.26 -36.98
N ARG A 35 59.02 24.43 -36.07
CA ARG A 35 60.44 24.31 -35.62
C ARG A 35 61.02 25.46 -34.75
N GLN A 36 61.87 25.27 -33.74
CA GLN A 36 62.53 24.16 -33.03
C GLN A 36 63.20 24.73 -31.74
N PRO A 37 63.74 23.90 -30.82
CA PRO A 37 63.99 24.26 -29.41
C PRO A 37 65.45 24.64 -29.09
N CYS A 38 65.66 25.31 -27.95
CA CYS A 38 66.94 25.36 -27.24
C CYS A 38 66.73 24.94 -25.78
N GLY A 39 67.41 23.86 -25.37
CA GLY A 39 67.62 23.54 -23.95
C GLY A 39 68.94 24.12 -23.45
N VAL A 40 69.17 24.04 -22.14
CA VAL A 40 70.38 23.50 -21.47
C VAL A 40 70.23 23.67 -19.94
N ILE A 41 70.83 22.70 -19.25
CA ILE A 41 70.73 22.24 -17.87
C ILE A 41 71.88 22.83 -17.01
N LEU A 42 71.70 23.01 -15.68
CA LEU A 42 72.49 22.39 -14.57
C LEU A 42 72.65 23.23 -13.28
N GLY A 43 72.59 22.51 -12.15
CA GLY A 43 73.05 22.87 -10.80
C GLY A 43 71.90 22.85 -9.79
N GLY A 44 71.79 21.95 -8.80
CA GLY A 44 72.78 21.20 -8.03
C GLY A 44 72.70 21.65 -6.57
N GLY A 45 72.07 20.86 -5.69
CA GLY A 45 71.97 21.19 -4.26
C GLY A 45 71.01 20.29 -3.48
N MET A 46 71.56 19.26 -2.83
CA MET A 46 70.86 18.32 -1.94
C MET A 46 70.84 18.92 -0.52
N LEU A 47 69.65 19.08 0.07
CA LEU A 47 69.46 19.51 1.46
C LEU A 47 68.48 18.54 2.13
N VAL A 48 69.00 17.74 3.07
CA VAL A 48 68.22 16.84 3.93
C VAL A 48 67.86 17.62 5.19
N PHE A 49 66.56 17.82 5.44
CA PHE A 49 66.05 18.24 6.75
C PHE A 49 64.83 17.40 7.13
N SER A 50 64.96 16.67 8.23
CA SER A 50 63.88 15.96 8.94
C SER A 50 62.80 16.94 9.38
N LEU A 51 61.55 16.73 8.96
CA LEU A 51 60.41 17.53 9.43
C LEU A 51 59.33 16.61 10.01
N LYS A 52 59.25 16.58 11.35
CA LYS A 52 58.13 16.02 12.11
C LYS A 52 56.90 16.92 11.95
N ILE A 53 55.80 16.27 11.62
CA ILE A 53 54.43 16.74 11.41
C ILE A 53 53.88 17.54 12.61
N ARG A 54 53.37 18.75 12.36
CA ARG A 54 52.05 19.27 12.82
C ARG A 54 51.68 20.47 11.94
N LEU A 55 50.64 20.34 11.10
CA LEU A 55 50.07 21.45 10.34
C LEU A 55 48.56 21.45 10.52
N SER A 56 48.07 22.40 11.32
CA SER A 56 46.69 22.87 11.31
C SER A 56 46.75 24.36 10.98
N LEU A 57 46.39 24.75 9.76
CA LEU A 57 46.05 26.13 9.46
C LEU A 57 45.04 26.18 8.31
N VAL A 58 43.83 26.60 8.66
CA VAL A 58 42.74 26.95 7.75
C VAL A 58 43.08 28.31 7.14
N LEU A 59 43.08 28.43 5.81
CA LEU A 59 43.04 29.71 5.11
C LEU A 59 42.04 29.61 3.94
N ALA A 60 40.96 30.39 4.04
CA ALA A 60 39.97 30.55 2.99
C ALA A 60 40.51 31.48 1.88
N GLY A 61 40.28 31.14 0.59
CA GLY A 61 40.62 32.03 -0.52
C GLY A 61 40.64 31.40 -1.91
N THR A 62 39.46 31.10 -2.46
CA THR A 62 39.09 31.06 -3.89
C THR A 62 39.94 30.28 -4.91
N MET A 63 39.38 29.17 -5.43
CA MET A 63 39.53 28.82 -6.85
C MET A 63 38.23 28.19 -7.38
N LEU A 64 37.49 28.98 -8.16
CA LEU A 64 36.38 28.54 -8.99
C LEU A 64 36.96 27.97 -10.29
N LEU A 65 36.76 26.67 -10.56
CA LEU A 65 36.93 26.08 -11.89
C LEU A 65 35.96 24.90 -12.06
N LEU A 66 35.35 24.90 -13.24
CA LEU A 66 34.17 24.17 -13.64
C LEU A 66 34.37 22.65 -13.68
N THR A 67 33.36 21.96 -13.16
CA THR A 67 32.77 20.71 -13.65
C THR A 67 33.75 19.65 -14.22
N THR A 68 34.20 18.77 -13.33
CA THR A 68 33.92 17.36 -13.57
C THR A 68 32.77 17.02 -12.64
N GLY A 69 31.59 16.76 -13.19
CA GLY A 69 30.50 16.18 -12.42
C GLY A 69 30.97 14.82 -11.91
N SER A 70 31.53 14.78 -10.70
CA SER A 70 31.60 13.58 -9.92
C SER A 70 30.15 13.23 -9.62
N GLY A 71 29.61 12.27 -10.37
CA GLY A 71 28.42 11.55 -9.96
C GLY A 71 28.73 10.88 -8.63
N PHE A 72 28.57 11.61 -7.53
CA PHE A 72 28.43 11.01 -6.22
C PHE A 72 27.21 10.11 -6.34
N ALA A 73 27.37 8.81 -6.11
CA ALA A 73 26.25 7.97 -5.76
C ALA A 73 25.58 8.65 -4.56
N GLN A 74 24.39 9.22 -4.76
CA GLN A 74 23.68 10.03 -3.74
C GLN A 74 23.20 9.19 -2.55
N TYR A 75 23.46 7.88 -2.55
CA TYR A 75 23.06 6.94 -1.53
C TYR A 75 24.33 6.29 -0.97
N ARG A 76 25.00 6.98 -0.04
CA ARG A 76 26.03 6.34 0.79
C ARG A 76 25.28 5.47 1.79
N CYS A 77 25.42 4.16 1.66
CA CYS A 77 24.96 3.24 2.70
C CYS A 77 25.96 3.33 3.84
N LEU A 78 25.51 3.81 5.00
CA LEU A 78 26.34 3.88 6.19
C LEU A 78 26.10 2.61 7.01
N ILE A 79 27.19 2.04 7.49
CA ILE A 79 27.16 0.97 8.50
C ILE A 79 27.48 1.55 9.89
N ASP A 80 28.08 2.75 10.01
CA ASP A 80 28.08 3.61 11.21
C ASP A 80 28.82 4.96 10.95
N ASP A 81 28.68 5.93 11.87
CA ASP A 81 29.45 7.20 12.11
C ASP A 81 28.98 8.59 11.62
N GLY A 82 27.79 8.72 11.03
CA GLY A 82 26.94 9.91 11.20
C GLY A 82 27.47 11.30 10.80
N THR A 83 28.36 11.46 9.80
CA THR A 83 28.80 12.83 9.41
C THR A 83 28.65 13.26 7.96
N ASP A 84 28.30 12.42 6.99
CA ASP A 84 28.08 12.89 5.60
C ASP A 84 26.90 12.19 4.91
N GLY A 85 25.70 12.77 5.01
CA GLY A 85 24.49 12.34 4.28
C GLY A 85 23.17 12.31 5.07
N GLY A 86 23.22 12.57 6.38
CA GLY A 86 22.04 12.63 7.27
C GLY A 86 21.44 11.28 7.67
N ALA A 87 21.90 10.16 7.10
CA ALA A 87 21.49 8.83 7.55
C ALA A 87 22.04 8.54 8.96
N THR A 88 21.25 7.84 9.78
CA THR A 88 21.59 7.45 11.15
C THR A 88 21.28 5.98 11.38
N SER A 89 22.19 5.27 12.05
CA SER A 89 22.03 3.89 12.48
C SER A 89 22.66 3.74 13.85
N SER A 90 21.87 3.54 14.90
CA SER A 90 22.36 3.47 16.29
C SER A 90 22.35 2.06 16.88
N GLY A 91 21.57 1.13 16.31
CA GLY A 91 21.44 -0.23 16.81
C GLY A 91 22.53 -1.17 16.30
N PRO A 92 22.92 -2.20 17.07
CA PRO A 92 23.89 -3.19 16.60
C PRO A 92 23.39 -3.86 15.32
N ASN A 93 24.29 -4.05 14.36
CA ASN A 93 24.03 -4.69 13.07
C ASN A 93 22.90 -4.04 12.25
N SER A 94 22.61 -2.76 12.48
CA SER A 94 21.61 -2.01 11.72
C SER A 94 22.23 -1.37 10.46
N LEU A 95 21.41 -1.09 9.46
CA LEU A 95 21.81 -0.51 8.18
C LEU A 95 20.90 0.68 7.84
N ALA A 96 21.49 1.85 7.60
CA ALA A 96 20.77 3.00 7.07
C ALA A 96 21.39 3.44 5.74
N CYS A 97 20.59 3.48 4.67
CA CYS A 97 21.04 3.89 3.35
C CYS A 97 20.07 4.88 2.70
N GLY A 98 20.54 6.09 2.46
CA GLY A 98 19.80 7.16 1.79
C GLY A 98 19.70 8.43 2.63
N SER A 99 19.39 9.55 1.98
CA SER A 99 19.36 10.85 2.65
C SER A 99 18.36 10.84 3.81
N GLN A 100 18.83 11.10 5.03
CA GLN A 100 18.00 11.09 6.24
C GLN A 100 17.30 9.75 6.54
N ALA A 101 17.84 8.61 6.07
CA ALA A 101 17.37 7.31 6.51
C ALA A 101 17.70 7.07 8.00
N SER A 102 16.79 6.49 8.77
CA SER A 102 16.94 6.24 10.21
C SER A 102 16.74 4.75 10.49
N ALA A 103 17.77 4.08 11.00
CA ALA A 103 17.72 2.71 11.50
C ALA A 103 18.11 2.68 12.98
N ASN A 104 17.24 3.26 13.82
CA ASN A 104 17.51 3.55 15.22
C ASN A 104 16.52 2.80 16.13
N PRO A 105 16.74 1.51 16.40
CA PRO A 105 15.89 0.74 17.31
C PRO A 105 15.91 1.33 18.74
N PRO A 106 14.90 1.05 19.58
CA PRO A 106 14.67 1.76 20.84
C PRO A 106 15.74 1.48 21.91
N ASP A 107 16.38 0.30 21.86
CA ASP A 107 17.47 -0.09 22.76
C ASP A 107 18.78 -0.35 21.98
N PRO A 108 19.52 0.72 21.61
CA PRO A 108 20.74 0.60 20.81
C PRO A 108 21.91 -0.08 21.55
N ALA A 109 21.81 -0.29 22.87
CA ALA A 109 22.85 -0.90 23.68
C ALA A 109 22.64 -2.41 23.90
N SER A 110 21.48 -2.94 23.51
CA SER A 110 21.14 -4.34 23.73
C SER A 110 21.80 -5.25 22.70
N PRO A 111 22.61 -6.25 23.10
CA PRO A 111 23.14 -7.24 22.15
C PRO A 111 22.04 -8.19 21.63
N THR A 112 20.84 -8.16 22.22
CA THR A 112 19.69 -8.99 21.83
C THR A 112 18.70 -8.28 20.92
N PHE A 113 18.74 -6.95 20.83
CA PHE A 113 17.79 -6.13 20.08
C PHE A 113 18.55 -5.16 19.17
N GLY A 114 18.25 -5.16 17.87
CA GLY A 114 19.05 -4.52 16.82
C GLY A 114 18.55 -4.94 15.43
N PHE A 115 19.44 -4.95 14.43
CA PHE A 115 19.17 -5.45 13.07
C PHE A 115 18.10 -4.67 12.28
N ALA A 116 17.95 -3.38 12.55
CA ALA A 116 17.03 -2.54 11.77
C ALA A 116 17.65 -2.22 10.40
N THR A 117 16.85 -2.25 9.34
CA THR A 117 17.30 -1.89 7.98
C THR A 117 16.42 -0.80 7.39
N ALA A 118 16.96 0.38 7.14
CA ALA A 118 16.28 1.48 6.46
C ALA A 118 16.98 1.81 5.14
N VAL A 119 16.27 1.69 4.00
CA VAL A 119 16.80 1.98 2.67
C VAL A 119 15.84 2.89 1.90
N GLY A 120 16.24 4.14 1.68
CA GLY A 120 15.46 5.15 0.98
C GLY A 120 15.61 6.52 1.64
N THR A 121 15.32 7.59 0.88
CA THR A 121 15.25 8.94 1.46
C THR A 121 14.16 8.98 2.52
N LEU A 122 14.50 9.40 3.74
CA LEU A 122 13.57 9.47 4.89
C LEU A 122 12.90 8.12 5.23
N ALA A 123 13.55 6.99 4.91
CA ALA A 123 13.09 5.69 5.40
C ALA A 123 13.38 5.56 6.91
N GLU A 124 12.42 5.07 7.68
CA GLU A 124 12.48 4.93 9.14
C GLU A 124 12.26 3.47 9.53
N ALA A 125 13.25 2.85 10.16
CA ALA A 125 13.20 1.51 10.74
C ALA A 125 13.57 1.63 12.22
N GLU A 126 12.58 1.92 13.07
CA GLU A 126 12.77 2.21 14.50
C GLU A 126 12.32 1.06 15.42
N GLY A 127 11.75 -0.02 14.85
CA GLY A 127 11.51 -1.24 15.61
C GLY A 127 12.75 -2.14 15.65
N ASP A 128 12.92 -2.95 16.69
CA ASP A 128 13.95 -4.00 16.64
C ASP A 128 13.62 -5.00 15.52
N ILE A 129 14.63 -5.45 14.78
CA ILE A 129 14.47 -6.41 13.66
C ILE A 129 13.51 -5.84 12.58
N SER A 130 13.36 -4.52 12.49
CA SER A 130 12.48 -3.89 11.51
C SER A 130 13.17 -3.68 10.16
N THR A 131 12.38 -3.60 9.10
CA THR A 131 12.89 -3.31 7.75
C THR A 131 12.00 -2.30 7.06
N ALA A 132 12.54 -1.18 6.63
CA ALA A 132 11.86 -0.15 5.84
C ALA A 132 12.61 0.09 4.53
N VAL A 133 11.97 -0.16 3.38
CA VAL A 133 12.55 0.03 2.06
C VAL A 133 11.62 0.84 1.17
N GLY A 134 12.07 2.03 0.76
CA GLY A 134 11.30 2.98 -0.03
C GLY A 134 11.44 4.39 0.55
N ALA A 135 11.22 5.42 -0.29
CA ALA A 135 11.21 6.79 0.20
C ALA A 135 10.05 6.97 1.20
N PHE A 136 10.31 7.54 2.38
CA PHE A 136 9.32 7.72 3.44
C PHE A 136 8.68 6.42 3.98
N ALA A 137 9.29 5.25 3.76
CA ALA A 137 8.80 4.00 4.35
C ALA A 137 9.04 4.01 5.86
N THR A 138 8.06 3.59 6.66
CA THR A 138 8.14 3.59 8.13
C THR A 138 7.86 2.19 8.69
N ALA A 139 8.79 1.61 9.42
CA ALA A 139 8.70 0.33 10.10
C ALA A 139 9.08 0.48 11.59
N ASN A 140 8.10 0.88 12.42
CA ASN A 140 8.36 1.23 13.83
C ASN A 140 7.90 0.15 14.82
N GLY A 141 7.21 -0.88 14.34
CA GLY A 141 6.87 -2.03 15.19
C GLY A 141 8.04 -3.00 15.32
N LEU A 142 8.15 -3.67 16.48
CA LEU A 142 9.06 -4.80 16.67
C LEU A 142 8.84 -5.87 15.58
N GLY A 143 9.87 -6.17 14.80
CA GLY A 143 9.82 -7.10 13.66
C GLY A 143 8.94 -6.64 12.50
N ALA A 144 8.62 -5.35 12.41
CA ALA A 144 7.78 -4.81 11.35
C ALA A 144 8.54 -4.68 10.03
N SER A 145 7.83 -4.86 8.91
CA SER A 145 8.40 -4.79 7.57
C SER A 145 7.57 -3.86 6.68
N ALA A 146 8.17 -2.79 6.16
CA ALA A 146 7.55 -1.81 5.27
C ALA A 146 8.31 -1.74 3.94
N PHE A 147 7.65 -2.10 2.83
CA PHE A 147 8.23 -2.10 1.49
C PHE A 147 7.38 -1.26 0.53
N GLY A 148 7.87 -0.10 0.10
CA GLY A 148 7.18 0.81 -0.81
C GLY A 148 7.33 2.27 -0.39
N ALA A 149 7.13 3.18 -1.34
CA ALA A 149 7.12 4.61 -1.00
C ALA A 149 5.97 4.92 -0.04
N SER A 150 6.28 5.56 1.10
CA SER A 150 5.30 5.88 2.14
C SER A 150 4.53 4.69 2.72
N SER A 151 5.05 3.46 2.59
CA SER A 151 4.46 2.29 3.28
C SER A 151 4.71 2.38 4.78
N LYS A 152 3.73 1.98 5.60
CA LYS A 152 3.75 2.13 7.06
C LYS A 152 3.41 0.82 7.76
N ALA A 153 4.39 0.23 8.43
CA ALA A 153 4.25 -0.94 9.30
C ALA A 153 4.56 -0.54 10.76
N THR A 154 3.56 -0.08 11.51
CA THR A 154 3.74 0.38 12.91
C THR A 154 3.29 -0.62 13.96
N GLY A 155 2.61 -1.69 13.55
CA GLY A 155 2.24 -2.77 14.46
C GLY A 155 3.40 -3.73 14.74
N ARG A 156 3.43 -4.34 15.93
CA ARG A 156 4.35 -5.45 16.23
C ARG A 156 4.14 -6.60 15.24
N LEU A 157 5.21 -7.12 14.62
CA LEU A 157 5.19 -8.16 13.58
C LEU A 157 4.27 -7.81 12.39
N SER A 158 4.07 -6.52 12.11
CA SER A 158 3.24 -6.08 10.99
C SER A 158 4.02 -6.06 9.69
N THR A 159 3.33 -6.25 8.56
CA THR A 159 3.95 -6.19 7.23
C THR A 159 3.12 -5.29 6.31
N ALA A 160 3.72 -4.23 5.78
CA ALA A 160 3.13 -3.33 4.79
C ALA A 160 3.93 -3.41 3.48
N THR A 161 3.34 -3.86 2.38
CA THR A 161 3.99 -3.97 1.07
C THR A 161 3.16 -3.26 0.00
N GLY A 162 3.72 -2.23 -0.64
CA GLY A 162 3.04 -1.38 -1.63
C GLY A 162 3.12 0.09 -1.24
N ALA A 163 3.11 0.99 -2.22
CA ALA A 163 3.11 2.42 -1.93
C ALA A 163 1.84 2.82 -1.14
N TYR A 164 2.04 3.56 -0.05
CA TYR A 164 0.98 3.93 0.91
C TYR A 164 0.23 2.75 1.57
N ALA A 165 0.78 1.53 1.57
CA ALA A 165 0.22 0.42 2.34
C ALA A 165 0.38 0.69 3.84
N GLU A 166 -0.63 0.41 4.65
CA GLU A 166 -0.63 0.67 6.10
C GLU A 166 -1.01 -0.60 6.88
N ALA A 167 -0.05 -1.15 7.64
CA ALA A 167 -0.24 -2.23 8.59
C ALA A 167 0.03 -1.69 10.01
N THR A 168 -1.01 -1.18 10.67
CA THR A 168 -0.84 -0.35 11.89
C THR A 168 -1.04 -1.10 13.20
N SER A 169 -1.55 -2.34 13.14
CA SER A 169 -1.87 -3.16 14.30
C SER A 169 -0.99 -4.40 14.41
N SER A 170 -0.93 -5.01 15.60
CA SER A 170 -0.13 -6.21 15.86
C SER A 170 -0.49 -7.34 14.88
N GLN A 171 0.52 -7.98 14.30
CA GLN A 171 0.40 -9.09 13.34
C GLN A 171 -0.44 -8.78 12.10
N SER A 172 -0.67 -7.49 11.81
CA SER A 172 -1.42 -7.08 10.63
C SER A 172 -0.57 -7.15 9.36
N THR A 173 -1.19 -7.51 8.24
CA THR A 173 -0.53 -7.58 6.93
C THR A 173 -1.31 -6.77 5.91
N ALA A 174 -0.70 -5.74 5.33
CA ALA A 174 -1.24 -4.92 4.26
C ALA A 174 -0.39 -5.08 2.99
N THR A 175 -0.95 -5.59 1.90
CA THR A 175 -0.25 -5.78 0.62
C THR A 175 -1.05 -5.17 -0.53
N GLY A 176 -0.54 -4.12 -1.17
CA GLY A 176 -1.15 -3.42 -2.29
C GLY A 176 -1.07 -1.90 -2.15
N TYR A 177 -1.23 -1.17 -3.25
CA TYR A 177 -1.30 0.29 -3.23
C TYR A 177 -2.47 0.76 -2.34
N HIS A 178 -2.20 1.56 -1.31
CA HIS A 178 -3.20 2.00 -0.32
C HIS A 178 -3.95 0.87 0.42
N ALA A 179 -3.40 -0.35 0.52
CA ALA A 179 -3.99 -1.38 1.36
C ALA A 179 -3.90 -0.98 2.85
N ILE A 180 -4.95 -1.19 3.63
CA ILE A 180 -5.02 -0.81 5.05
C ILE A 180 -5.43 -2.04 5.88
N ALA A 181 -4.51 -2.51 6.72
CA ALA A 181 -4.74 -3.51 7.75
C ALA A 181 -4.58 -2.84 9.13
N SER A 182 -5.68 -2.37 9.71
CA SER A 182 -5.68 -1.65 11.00
C SER A 182 -6.28 -2.46 12.15
N GLY A 183 -6.87 -3.63 11.88
CA GLY A 183 -7.25 -4.58 12.92
C GLY A 183 -6.08 -5.44 13.38
N PRO A 184 -6.01 -5.87 14.65
CA PRO A 184 -5.02 -6.87 15.06
C PRO A 184 -5.26 -8.20 14.32
N ASP A 185 -4.18 -8.88 13.94
CA ASP A 185 -4.21 -10.11 13.14
C ASP A 185 -4.99 -9.98 11.81
N ALA A 186 -5.18 -8.75 11.32
CA ALA A 186 -5.94 -8.49 10.10
C ALA A 186 -5.06 -8.60 8.86
N THR A 187 -5.63 -9.07 7.76
CA THR A 187 -4.96 -9.18 6.46
C THR A 187 -5.71 -8.39 5.40
N ALA A 188 -5.07 -7.41 4.79
CA ALA A 188 -5.58 -6.63 3.66
C ALA A 188 -4.68 -6.81 2.43
N THR A 189 -5.14 -7.54 1.42
CA THR A 189 -4.40 -7.80 0.18
C THR A 189 -5.21 -7.29 -1.02
N GLY A 190 -4.68 -6.33 -1.75
CA GLY A 190 -5.32 -5.70 -2.90
C GLY A 190 -5.23 -4.18 -2.85
N GLN A 191 -5.33 -3.53 -4.01
CA GLN A 191 -5.33 -2.07 -4.08
C GLN A 191 -6.52 -1.51 -3.29
N SER A 192 -6.25 -0.63 -2.32
CA SER A 192 -7.26 -0.05 -1.41
C SER A 192 -8.11 -1.05 -0.61
N ALA A 193 -7.64 -2.29 -0.45
CA ALA A 193 -8.28 -3.27 0.45
C ALA A 193 -8.23 -2.76 1.90
N GLN A 194 -9.28 -2.97 2.67
CA GLN A 194 -9.42 -2.49 4.06
C GLN A 194 -9.84 -3.64 4.98
N ALA A 195 -8.96 -4.01 5.91
CA ALA A 195 -9.23 -4.95 6.99
C ALA A 195 -9.05 -4.24 8.34
N THR A 196 -10.14 -3.74 8.91
CA THR A 196 -10.09 -2.76 10.02
C THR A 196 -10.42 -3.33 11.40
N SER A 197 -10.81 -4.60 11.46
CA SER A 197 -11.26 -5.28 12.68
C SER A 197 -10.41 -6.50 13.00
N LEU A 198 -10.48 -6.97 14.25
CA LEU A 198 -9.72 -8.13 14.72
C LEU A 198 -10.02 -9.38 13.87
N TYR A 199 -8.97 -10.08 13.42
CA TYR A 199 -9.05 -11.24 12.53
C TYR A 199 -9.70 -10.99 11.15
N ALA A 200 -9.91 -9.73 10.75
CA ALA A 200 -10.53 -9.42 9.47
C ALA A 200 -9.62 -9.75 8.28
N THR A 201 -10.19 -10.30 7.22
CA THR A 201 -9.47 -10.63 5.97
C THR A 201 -10.12 -9.95 4.78
N ALA A 202 -9.46 -8.98 4.17
CA ALA A 202 -9.86 -8.31 2.94
C ALA A 202 -8.89 -8.70 1.81
N THR A 203 -9.31 -9.53 0.85
CA THR A 203 -8.45 -9.96 -0.27
C THR A 203 -9.13 -9.68 -1.61
N GLY A 204 -8.94 -8.47 -2.14
CA GLY A 204 -9.56 -7.98 -3.37
C GLY A 204 -9.39 -6.47 -3.47
N SER A 205 -9.27 -5.93 -4.68
CA SER A 205 -9.19 -4.46 -4.85
C SER A 205 -10.48 -3.81 -4.32
N ALA A 206 -10.32 -2.76 -3.50
CA ALA A 206 -11.38 -2.07 -2.78
C ALA A 206 -12.24 -2.95 -1.84
N SER A 207 -11.84 -4.20 -1.55
CA SER A 207 -12.56 -5.05 -0.59
C SER A 207 -12.50 -4.49 0.83
N ARG A 208 -13.58 -4.66 1.60
CA ARG A 208 -13.77 -4.06 2.93
C ARG A 208 -14.25 -5.10 3.94
N ALA A 209 -13.33 -5.64 4.73
CA ALA A 209 -13.61 -6.49 5.89
C ALA A 209 -13.59 -5.63 7.17
N LEU A 210 -14.78 -5.26 7.64
CA LEU A 210 -15.00 -4.27 8.70
C LEU A 210 -15.54 -4.86 10.01
N GLY A 211 -15.94 -6.13 10.02
CA GLY A 211 -16.42 -6.84 11.22
C GLY A 211 -15.35 -7.73 11.85
N TYR A 212 -15.50 -8.08 13.13
CA TYR A 212 -14.69 -9.10 13.79
C TYR A 212 -14.72 -10.42 13.01
N GLY A 213 -13.55 -10.97 12.67
CA GLY A 213 -13.44 -12.22 11.90
C GLY A 213 -14.09 -12.17 10.51
N SER A 214 -14.40 -10.98 9.98
CA SER A 214 -15.06 -10.84 8.68
C SER A 214 -14.12 -11.14 7.52
N THR A 215 -14.66 -11.65 6.42
CA THR A 215 -13.93 -12.00 5.21
C THR A 215 -14.55 -11.34 3.99
N ALA A 216 -13.80 -10.49 3.29
CA ALA A 216 -14.23 -9.82 2.06
C ALA A 216 -13.21 -10.11 0.93
N THR A 217 -13.56 -10.90 -0.08
CA THR A 217 -12.60 -11.32 -1.13
C THR A 217 -12.96 -10.93 -2.56
N GLY A 218 -14.11 -10.32 -2.79
CA GLY A 218 -14.49 -9.80 -4.10
C GLY A 218 -13.92 -8.41 -4.35
N TYR A 219 -13.81 -8.00 -5.61
CA TYR A 219 -13.61 -6.59 -5.94
C TYR A 219 -14.76 -5.77 -5.35
N ASP A 220 -14.46 -4.71 -4.59
CA ASP A 220 -15.47 -3.84 -3.95
C ASP A 220 -16.46 -4.61 -3.05
N SER A 221 -16.10 -5.79 -2.54
CA SER A 221 -16.97 -6.53 -1.62
C SER A 221 -16.91 -5.96 -0.21
N GLN A 222 -18.00 -6.06 0.53
CA GLN A 222 -18.12 -5.52 1.88
C GLN A 222 -18.65 -6.57 2.85
N ALA A 223 -17.84 -6.92 3.85
CA ALA A 223 -18.22 -7.76 4.97
C ALA A 223 -18.13 -6.94 6.26
N LYS A 224 -19.27 -6.57 6.86
CA LYS A 224 -19.30 -5.66 8.02
C LYS A 224 -19.73 -6.33 9.32
N GLY A 225 -20.71 -7.24 9.26
CA GLY A 225 -21.47 -7.58 10.47
C GLY A 225 -22.39 -6.42 10.90
N SER A 226 -23.40 -6.73 11.71
CA SER A 226 -24.35 -5.74 12.25
C SER A 226 -23.83 -5.14 13.56
N THR A 227 -23.21 -5.95 14.42
CA THR A 227 -22.72 -5.55 15.75
C THR A 227 -21.22 -5.30 15.80
N GLY A 228 -20.50 -5.74 14.77
CA GLY A 228 -19.03 -5.70 14.75
C GLY A 228 -18.37 -6.87 15.46
N GLU A 229 -19.14 -7.74 16.14
CA GLU A 229 -18.65 -8.96 16.80
C GLU A 229 -18.93 -10.24 15.98
N GLY A 230 -19.93 -10.21 15.09
CA GLY A 230 -20.25 -11.34 14.21
C GLY A 230 -19.50 -11.31 12.89
N GLY A 231 -18.77 -12.38 12.59
CA GLY A 231 -18.07 -12.53 11.32
C GLY A 231 -19.02 -12.60 10.13
N ALA A 232 -18.87 -11.69 9.17
CA ALA A 232 -19.59 -11.71 7.89
C ALA A 232 -18.67 -12.16 6.76
N THR A 233 -19.21 -12.78 5.70
CA THR A 233 -18.44 -13.27 4.55
C THR A 233 -18.99 -12.74 3.24
N ALA A 234 -18.20 -11.96 2.49
CA ALA A 234 -18.56 -11.36 1.21
C ALA A 234 -17.51 -11.67 0.12
N THR A 235 -17.77 -12.67 -0.72
CA THR A 235 -16.77 -13.19 -1.69
C THR A 235 -17.03 -12.81 -3.14
N GLY A 236 -18.22 -12.30 -3.48
CA GLY A 236 -18.56 -11.88 -4.83
C GLY A 236 -18.15 -10.43 -5.13
N MET A 237 -17.95 -10.11 -6.41
CA MET A 237 -17.73 -8.72 -6.84
C MET A 237 -18.91 -7.83 -6.42
N SER A 238 -18.63 -6.71 -5.75
CA SER A 238 -19.60 -5.78 -5.17
C SER A 238 -20.64 -6.45 -4.26
N SER A 239 -20.32 -7.61 -3.68
CA SER A 239 -21.23 -8.31 -2.77
C SER A 239 -21.20 -7.69 -1.37
N LYS A 240 -22.33 -7.74 -0.67
CA LYS A 240 -22.51 -7.13 0.65
C LYS A 240 -23.01 -8.16 1.66
N ALA A 241 -22.26 -8.40 2.72
CA ALA A 241 -22.65 -9.18 3.88
C ALA A 241 -22.66 -8.25 5.11
N LEU A 242 -23.84 -7.74 5.47
CA LEU A 242 -23.99 -6.64 6.42
C LEU A 242 -24.58 -7.04 7.77
N GLY A 243 -25.12 -8.26 7.90
CA GLY A 243 -25.52 -8.82 9.18
C GLY A 243 -24.45 -9.71 9.81
N ASP A 244 -24.58 -9.98 11.10
CA ASP A 244 -23.69 -10.91 11.80
C ASP A 244 -23.86 -12.32 11.25
N TYR A 245 -22.77 -13.06 11.04
CA TYR A 245 -22.79 -14.41 10.48
C TYR A 245 -23.46 -14.51 9.09
N SER A 246 -23.57 -13.38 8.39
CA SER A 246 -24.15 -13.34 7.05
C SER A 246 -23.15 -13.75 5.97
N VAL A 247 -23.65 -14.36 4.91
CA VAL A 247 -22.87 -14.84 3.77
C VAL A 247 -23.43 -14.24 2.49
N SER A 248 -22.57 -13.63 1.68
CA SER A 248 -22.92 -13.04 0.40
C SER A 248 -21.90 -13.43 -0.68
N ASN A 249 -22.30 -14.39 -1.52
CA ASN A 249 -21.45 -15.00 -2.54
C ASN A 249 -22.10 -14.89 -3.92
N GLY A 250 -21.63 -13.95 -4.74
CA GLY A 250 -22.12 -13.71 -6.10
C GLY A 250 -21.99 -12.26 -6.50
N TYR A 251 -21.97 -11.98 -7.80
CA TYR A 251 -21.92 -10.61 -8.31
C TYR A 251 -23.11 -9.80 -7.77
N SER A 252 -22.83 -8.71 -7.04
CA SER A 252 -23.82 -7.85 -6.39
C SER A 252 -24.82 -8.58 -5.46
N ALA A 253 -24.46 -9.77 -4.94
CA ALA A 253 -25.26 -10.44 -3.92
C ALA A 253 -25.33 -9.60 -2.65
N SER A 254 -26.43 -9.66 -1.91
CA SER A 254 -26.60 -8.88 -0.68
C SER A 254 -27.31 -9.68 0.41
N ALA A 255 -26.65 -9.85 1.55
CA ALA A 255 -27.23 -10.42 2.76
C ALA A 255 -27.30 -9.32 3.83
N TYR A 256 -28.51 -8.81 4.06
CA TYR A 256 -28.82 -7.84 5.10
C TYR A 256 -29.43 -8.57 6.27
N GLY A 257 -28.94 -8.40 7.49
CA GLY A 257 -29.52 -9.06 8.67
C GLY A 257 -28.79 -10.35 9.02
N ASP A 258 -28.96 -10.76 10.28
CA ASP A 258 -28.11 -11.78 10.88
C ASP A 258 -28.42 -13.17 10.33
N ASN A 259 -27.39 -14.02 10.24
CA ASN A 259 -27.48 -15.41 9.76
C ASN A 259 -28.07 -15.56 8.34
N ASN A 260 -28.06 -14.51 7.54
CA ASN A 260 -28.61 -14.55 6.19
C ASN A 260 -27.59 -15.06 5.17
N THR A 261 -28.06 -15.85 4.21
CA THR A 261 -27.22 -16.45 3.17
C THR A 261 -27.75 -16.08 1.78
N ALA A 262 -27.01 -15.27 1.04
CA ALA A 262 -27.29 -14.91 -0.35
C ALA A 262 -26.20 -15.50 -1.25
N VAL A 263 -26.55 -16.47 -2.11
CA VAL A 263 -25.63 -17.09 -3.04
C VAL A 263 -26.20 -17.02 -4.45
N GLY A 264 -25.46 -16.45 -5.39
CA GLY A 264 -25.87 -16.21 -6.78
C GLY A 264 -25.80 -14.74 -7.16
N ALA A 265 -25.67 -14.47 -8.46
CA ALA A 265 -25.65 -13.09 -8.96
C ALA A 265 -26.95 -12.38 -8.59
N GLN A 266 -26.85 -11.21 -7.95
CA GLN A 266 -27.98 -10.40 -7.48
C GLN A 266 -28.93 -11.14 -6.52
N ALA A 267 -28.48 -12.22 -5.85
CA ALA A 267 -29.26 -12.83 -4.78
C ALA A 267 -29.38 -11.86 -3.61
N VAL A 268 -30.58 -11.75 -3.00
CA VAL A 268 -30.84 -10.81 -1.90
C VAL A 268 -31.54 -11.52 -0.75
N THR A 269 -31.06 -11.32 0.46
CA THR A 269 -31.71 -11.80 1.68
C THR A 269 -31.87 -10.70 2.72
N GLY A 270 -32.97 -10.79 3.46
CA GLY A 270 -33.23 -10.00 4.66
C GLY A 270 -33.47 -8.51 4.48
N GLY A 271 -33.99 -8.09 3.32
CA GLY A 271 -34.53 -6.74 3.11
C GLY A 271 -33.46 -5.66 2.91
N THR A 272 -33.84 -4.39 3.09
CA THR A 272 -32.93 -3.25 2.98
C THR A 272 -32.34 -2.91 4.34
N SER A 273 -31.20 -2.21 4.38
CA SER A 273 -30.53 -1.76 5.61
C SER A 273 -31.40 -0.92 6.57
N SER A 274 -32.60 -0.52 6.15
CA SER A 274 -33.58 0.22 6.94
C SER A 274 -34.35 -0.64 7.96
N ASN A 275 -34.34 -1.97 7.85
CA ASN A 275 -35.10 -2.86 8.73
C ASN A 275 -34.39 -3.21 10.05
N GLY A 276 -33.31 -2.50 10.40
CA GLY A 276 -32.55 -2.74 11.61
C GLY A 276 -32.02 -4.17 11.76
N PHE A 277 -31.77 -4.87 10.64
CA PHE A 277 -31.27 -6.25 10.64
C PHE A 277 -32.23 -7.29 11.23
N GLN A 278 -33.53 -6.96 11.36
CA GLN A 278 -34.53 -7.84 11.96
C GLN A 278 -34.91 -9.06 11.11
N ASN A 279 -34.74 -8.96 9.79
CA ASN A 279 -34.96 -10.11 8.90
C ASN A 279 -33.71 -10.99 8.94
N ARG A 280 -33.83 -12.15 9.60
CA ARG A 280 -32.72 -13.05 9.89
C ARG A 280 -33.00 -14.50 9.48
N ALA A 281 -31.94 -15.29 9.40
CA ALA A 281 -31.98 -16.71 9.01
C ALA A 281 -32.66 -16.99 7.66
N ASN A 282 -32.58 -16.04 6.73
CA ASN A 282 -33.11 -16.14 5.38
C ASN A 282 -32.04 -16.66 4.42
N THR A 283 -32.43 -17.52 3.50
CA THR A 283 -31.54 -18.15 2.52
C THR A 283 -32.05 -17.93 1.11
N ALA A 284 -31.23 -17.34 0.23
CA ALA A 284 -31.51 -17.20 -1.19
C ALA A 284 -30.36 -17.81 -1.99
N LEU A 285 -30.66 -18.85 -2.77
CA LEU A 285 -29.69 -19.59 -3.59
C LEU A 285 -30.14 -19.56 -5.06
N GLY A 286 -29.46 -18.79 -5.90
CA GLY A 286 -29.74 -18.67 -7.33
C GLY A 286 -29.61 -17.23 -7.83
N SER A 287 -29.43 -17.07 -9.15
CA SER A 287 -29.40 -15.73 -9.76
C SER A 287 -30.73 -15.01 -9.53
N GLY A 288 -30.67 -13.83 -8.91
CA GLY A 288 -31.85 -13.03 -8.57
C GLY A 288 -32.81 -13.69 -7.56
N ALA A 289 -32.38 -14.73 -6.84
CA ALA A 289 -33.19 -15.31 -5.77
C ALA A 289 -33.39 -14.29 -4.63
N SER A 290 -34.57 -14.23 -4.03
CA SER A 290 -34.89 -13.31 -2.95
C SER A 290 -35.56 -14.01 -1.77
N ALA A 291 -35.08 -13.80 -0.55
CA ALA A 291 -35.71 -14.35 0.65
C ALA A 291 -35.80 -13.31 1.78
N GLY A 292 -37.00 -13.13 2.33
CA GLY A 292 -37.24 -12.25 3.47
C GLY A 292 -36.97 -10.77 3.18
N ILE A 293 -37.30 -10.29 1.97
CA ILE A 293 -36.98 -8.91 1.55
C ILE A 293 -38.16 -7.93 1.57
N SER A 294 -39.40 -8.38 1.76
CA SER A 294 -40.58 -7.55 1.46
C SER A 294 -41.17 -6.80 2.66
N ALA A 295 -40.89 -7.23 3.89
CA ALA A 295 -41.35 -6.59 5.11
C ALA A 295 -40.41 -6.91 6.28
N ASP A 296 -40.53 -6.14 7.36
CA ASP A 296 -39.80 -6.38 8.60
C ASP A 296 -40.31 -7.65 9.31
N GLY A 297 -39.43 -8.32 10.04
CA GLY A 297 -39.73 -9.55 10.77
C GLY A 297 -39.87 -10.80 9.89
N GLN A 298 -39.52 -10.73 8.60
CA GLN A 298 -39.49 -11.90 7.72
C GLN A 298 -38.28 -12.77 8.05
N VAL A 299 -38.53 -13.89 8.73
CA VAL A 299 -37.49 -14.81 9.22
C VAL A 299 -37.68 -16.23 8.70
N ASN A 300 -36.59 -16.99 8.65
CA ASN A 300 -36.57 -18.40 8.24
C ASN A 300 -37.11 -18.67 6.84
N SER A 301 -36.99 -17.71 5.93
CA SER A 301 -37.44 -17.88 4.54
C SER A 301 -36.34 -18.50 3.69
N THR A 302 -36.70 -19.39 2.77
CA THR A 302 -35.74 -20.09 1.90
C THR A 302 -36.20 -20.04 0.44
N ALA A 303 -35.42 -19.41 -0.41
CA ALA A 303 -35.60 -19.37 -1.86
C ALA A 303 -34.45 -20.08 -2.57
N VAL A 304 -34.74 -21.10 -3.38
CA VAL A 304 -33.74 -21.88 -4.13
C VAL A 304 -34.17 -21.99 -5.58
N GLY A 305 -33.39 -21.39 -6.49
CA GLY A 305 -33.65 -21.34 -7.93
C GLY A 305 -33.48 -19.93 -8.49
N ALA A 306 -33.21 -19.83 -9.80
CA ALA A 306 -33.11 -18.53 -10.47
C ALA A 306 -34.45 -17.79 -10.39
N GLY A 307 -34.44 -16.59 -9.81
CA GLY A 307 -35.62 -15.76 -9.57
C GLY A 307 -36.63 -16.34 -8.57
N ALA A 308 -36.25 -17.35 -7.78
CA ALA A 308 -37.11 -17.85 -6.70
C ALA A 308 -37.33 -16.77 -5.64
N ALA A 309 -38.54 -16.67 -5.09
CA ALA A 309 -38.91 -15.65 -4.11
C ALA A 309 -39.62 -16.27 -2.90
N ALA A 310 -39.02 -16.16 -1.72
CA ALA A 310 -39.61 -16.56 -0.44
C ALA A 310 -39.71 -15.33 0.47
N ASN A 311 -40.67 -14.45 0.24
CA ASN A 311 -40.74 -13.14 0.91
C ASN A 311 -41.82 -13.07 2.00
N ALA A 312 -41.83 -14.07 2.87
CA ALA A 312 -42.69 -14.17 4.03
C ALA A 312 -42.05 -15.08 5.09
N SER A 313 -42.56 -15.03 6.33
CA SER A 313 -41.97 -15.81 7.42
C SER A 313 -42.20 -17.31 7.23
N ASN A 314 -41.15 -18.11 7.46
CA ASN A 314 -41.14 -19.55 7.28
C ASN A 314 -41.56 -20.02 5.88
N ALA A 315 -41.40 -19.18 4.86
CA ALA A 315 -41.76 -19.51 3.49
C ALA A 315 -40.66 -20.30 2.77
N LEU A 316 -41.05 -21.24 1.91
CA LEU A 316 -40.13 -22.03 1.08
C LEU A 316 -40.50 -21.92 -0.40
N ALA A 317 -39.60 -21.40 -1.23
CA ALA A 317 -39.72 -21.38 -2.68
C ALA A 317 -38.58 -22.21 -3.30
N LEU A 318 -38.90 -23.35 -3.89
CA LEU A 318 -37.94 -24.27 -4.49
C LEU A 318 -38.25 -24.48 -5.98
N GLY A 319 -37.48 -23.86 -6.86
CA GLY A 319 -37.65 -23.91 -8.31
C GLY A 319 -37.44 -22.54 -8.95
N SER A 320 -37.07 -22.52 -10.24
CA SER A 320 -36.89 -21.25 -10.95
C SER A 320 -38.22 -20.49 -11.02
N GLY A 321 -38.21 -19.23 -10.56
CA GLY A 321 -39.40 -18.38 -10.51
C GLY A 321 -40.49 -18.84 -9.53
N ALA A 322 -40.23 -19.83 -8.66
CA ALA A 322 -41.16 -20.23 -7.60
C ALA A 322 -41.38 -19.05 -6.64
N LYS A 323 -42.61 -18.85 -6.15
CA LYS A 323 -42.97 -17.73 -5.26
C LYS A 323 -43.80 -18.22 -4.07
N ALA A 324 -43.19 -18.13 -2.90
CA ALA A 324 -43.81 -18.34 -1.59
C ALA A 324 -43.78 -17.02 -0.81
N ASN A 325 -44.72 -16.12 -1.09
CA ASN A 325 -44.75 -14.76 -0.52
C ASN A 325 -45.81 -14.60 0.58
N LEU A 326 -46.24 -15.71 1.17
CA LEU A 326 -47.24 -15.77 2.22
C LEU A 326 -46.71 -16.62 3.37
N ASP A 327 -47.06 -16.27 4.60
CA ASP A 327 -46.51 -16.93 5.79
C ASP A 327 -46.78 -18.43 5.78
N ASN A 328 -45.76 -19.20 6.18
CA ASN A 328 -45.78 -20.66 6.21
C ASN A 328 -46.15 -21.34 4.87
N SER A 329 -46.02 -20.62 3.74
CA SER A 329 -46.34 -21.17 2.42
C SER A 329 -45.12 -21.83 1.77
N ILE A 330 -45.39 -22.88 1.00
CA ILE A 330 -44.38 -23.70 0.31
C ILE A 330 -44.76 -23.77 -1.18
N ALA A 331 -43.86 -23.34 -2.06
CA ALA A 331 -43.96 -23.45 -3.51
C ALA A 331 -42.82 -24.33 -4.03
N ILE A 332 -43.14 -25.49 -4.60
CA ILE A 332 -42.16 -26.43 -5.15
C ILE A 332 -42.44 -26.66 -6.65
N GLY A 333 -41.50 -26.26 -7.49
CA GLY A 333 -41.61 -26.36 -8.94
C GLY A 333 -41.40 -25.03 -9.65
N GLN A 334 -41.20 -25.08 -10.96
CA GLN A 334 -40.97 -23.89 -11.78
C GLN A 334 -42.23 -23.02 -11.82
N GLY A 335 -42.08 -21.73 -11.53
CA GLY A 335 -43.16 -20.73 -11.66
C GLY A 335 -44.36 -20.90 -10.72
N ILE A 336 -44.31 -21.84 -9.77
CA ILE A 336 -45.41 -22.06 -8.81
C ILE A 336 -45.56 -20.86 -7.89
N VAL A 337 -46.80 -20.44 -7.65
CA VAL A 337 -47.12 -19.30 -6.77
C VAL A 337 -48.16 -19.72 -5.74
N THR A 338 -47.84 -19.56 -4.46
CA THR A 338 -48.81 -19.72 -3.36
C THR A 338 -49.76 -18.52 -3.31
N ASP A 339 -51.03 -18.76 -2.98
CA ASP A 339 -52.10 -17.77 -2.95
C ASP A 339 -52.79 -17.62 -1.58
N ARG A 340 -52.40 -18.44 -0.59
CA ARG A 340 -52.82 -18.32 0.80
C ARG A 340 -51.73 -18.79 1.77
N THR A 341 -51.84 -18.37 3.03
CA THR A 341 -50.95 -18.81 4.12
C THR A 341 -51.10 -20.31 4.37
N ASN A 342 -50.04 -20.94 4.91
CA ASN A 342 -49.99 -22.38 5.21
C ASN A 342 -50.28 -23.31 4.01
N GLN A 343 -50.11 -22.82 2.79
CA GLN A 343 -50.34 -23.61 1.58
C GLN A 343 -49.07 -24.34 1.15
N VAL A 344 -49.24 -25.55 0.61
CA VAL A 344 -48.22 -26.24 -0.19
C VAL A 344 -48.73 -26.33 -1.62
N LYS A 345 -47.93 -25.87 -2.59
CA LYS A 345 -48.15 -26.06 -4.03
C LYS A 345 -46.89 -26.57 -4.71
#